data_AF-A0AAD8A568-F1
#
_entry.id   AF-A0AAD8A568-F1
#
_cell.length_a   1.000
_cell.length_b   1.000
_cell.length_c   1.000
_cell.angle_alpha   90.00
_cell.angle_beta   90.00
_cell.angle_gamma   90.00
#
_symmetry.space_group_name_H-M   'P 1'
#
loop_
_entity.id
_entity.type
_entity.pdbx_description
1 polymer ?
#
loop_
_entity_poly.entity_id
_entity_poly.type
_entity_poly.pdbx_seq_one_letter_code
_entity_poly.pdbx_strand_id
1 'polypeptide(L)'
;MYLAVLSTFYIIFLYFLFNPRQDFLFDKDWWGMACVFFCYAMTSGQLWNTIRNPPIFSIKLLNRMNAQSVLESCIVTVTYIAIFRSIIRLMEAVNERNITVRNNNVTGAITKIFMLYGVLFLFFRKKAGDDFLNFIF
;
A
#
# COMPACT_ATOMS: atom_id res chain seq x y z
N MET A 1 3.67 20.33 11.03
CA MET A 1 3.68 18.85 11.12
C MET A 1 3.22 18.36 12.50
N TYR A 2 3.87 18.73 13.61
CA TYR A 2 3.46 18.33 14.97
C TYR A 2 2.03 18.75 15.36
N LEU A 3 1.62 19.97 15.03
CA LEU A 3 0.24 20.45 15.26
C LEU A 3 -0.81 19.65 14.48
N ALA A 4 -0.47 19.26 13.25
CA ALA A 4 -1.35 18.42 12.45
C ALA A 4 -1.50 17.04 13.10
N VAL A 5 -0.40 16.40 13.51
CA VAL A 5 -0.41 15.11 14.19
C VAL A 5 -1.22 15.16 15.49
N LEU A 6 -1.01 16.17 16.32
CA LEU A 6 -1.77 16.37 17.57
C LEU A 6 -3.26 16.59 17.28
N SER A 7 -3.60 17.35 16.24
CA SER A 7 -5.00 17.55 15.83
C SER A 7 -5.64 16.25 15.35
N THR A 8 -4.91 15.39 14.65
CA THR A 8 -5.44 14.09 14.19
C THR A 8 -5.68 13.16 15.36
N PHE A 9 -4.73 13.08 16.30
CA PHE A 9 -4.90 12.29 17.53
C PHE A 9 -6.07 12.81 18.38
N TYR A 10 -6.23 14.13 18.48
CA TYR A 10 -7.35 14.75 19.20
C TYR A 10 -8.69 14.44 18.52
N ILE A 11 -8.78 14.52 17.20
CA ILE A 11 -10.00 14.18 16.45
C ILE A 11 -10.36 12.70 16.61
N ILE A 12 -9.37 11.80 16.54
CA ILE A 12 -9.56 10.36 16.77
C ILE A 12 -10.04 10.12 18.22
N PHE A 13 -9.42 10.78 19.19
CA PHE A 13 -9.79 10.69 20.60
C PHE A 13 -11.22 11.21 20.88
N LEU A 14 -11.60 12.33 20.29
CA LEU A 14 -12.98 12.84 20.39
C LEU A 14 -13.97 11.91 19.70
N TYR A 15 -13.63 11.34 18.54
CA TYR A 15 -14.46 10.34 17.88
C TYR A 15 -14.69 9.11 18.78
N PHE A 16 -13.67 8.69 19.54
CA PHE A 16 -13.78 7.62 20.54
C PHE A 16 -14.71 7.96 21.72
N LEU A 17 -14.70 9.22 22.17
CA LEU A 17 -15.53 9.66 23.31
C LEU A 17 -16.99 9.88 22.92
N PHE A 18 -17.25 10.39 21.71
CA PHE A 18 -18.59 10.79 21.29
C PHE A 18 -19.39 9.72 20.55
N ASN A 19 -18.77 8.61 20.12
CA ASN A 19 -19.49 7.49 19.54
C ASN A 19 -19.75 6.39 20.58
N PRO A 20 -21.02 6.13 20.97
CA PRO A 20 -21.36 5.09 21.95
C PRO A 20 -21.26 3.66 21.40
N ARG A 21 -21.06 3.49 20.09
CA ARG A 21 -20.89 2.18 19.45
C ARG A 21 -19.39 1.90 19.28
N GLN A 22 -18.79 1.30 20.31
CA GLN A 22 -17.43 0.78 20.26
C GLN A 22 -17.28 -0.47 19.39
N ASP A 23 -18.31 -0.84 18.62
CA ASP A 23 -18.37 -2.06 17.81
C ASP A 23 -17.15 -2.22 16.88
N PHE A 24 -16.58 -1.11 16.38
CA PHE A 24 -15.40 -1.16 15.52
C PHE A 24 -14.11 -1.55 16.26
N LEU A 25 -13.99 -1.24 17.56
CA LEU A 25 -12.83 -1.63 18.40
C LEU A 25 -12.81 -3.12 18.68
N PHE A 26 -13.98 -3.75 18.72
CA PHE A 26 -14.10 -5.18 18.99
C PHE A 26 -14.13 -6.03 17.72
N ASP A 27 -14.25 -5.37 16.56
CA ASP A 27 -14.19 -6.03 15.27
C ASP A 27 -12.73 -6.34 14.88
N LYS A 28 -12.44 -7.64 14.80
CA LYS A 28 -11.12 -8.17 14.41
C LYS A 28 -10.71 -7.73 12.99
N ASP A 29 -11.67 -7.46 12.11
CA ASP A 29 -11.36 -7.13 10.71
C ASP A 29 -10.79 -5.71 10.60
N TRP A 30 -11.24 -4.78 11.45
CA TRP A 30 -10.66 -3.44 11.57
C TRP A 30 -9.19 -3.48 12.01
N TRP A 31 -8.87 -4.29 13.02
CA TRP A 31 -7.50 -4.48 13.48
C TRP A 31 -6.64 -5.20 12.44
N GLY A 32 -7.19 -6.21 11.76
CA GLY A 32 -6.51 -6.88 10.65
C GLY A 32 -6.12 -5.89 9.54
N MET A 33 -7.06 -5.04 9.13
CA MET A 33 -6.82 -4.03 8.11
C MET A 33 -5.78 -2.98 8.57
N ALA A 34 -5.86 -2.54 9.83
CA ALA A 34 -4.89 -1.58 10.39
C ALA A 34 -3.47 -2.15 10.44
N CYS A 35 -3.31 -3.41 10.86
CA CYS A 35 -2.02 -4.10 10.88
C CYS A 35 -1.41 -4.21 9.48
N VAL A 36 -2.20 -4.62 8.49
CA VAL A 36 -1.72 -4.74 7.10
C VAL A 36 -1.33 -3.39 6.53
N PHE A 37 -2.14 -2.34 6.76
CA PHE A 37 -1.82 -0.99 6.35
C PHE A 37 -0.50 -0.49 6.97
N PHE A 38 -0.31 -0.72 8.26
CA PHE A 38 0.93 -0.37 8.97
C PHE A 38 2.14 -1.09 8.37
N CYS A 39 2.05 -2.40 8.12
CA CYS A 39 3.12 -3.17 7.49
C CYS A 39 3.51 -2.59 6.12
N TYR A 40 2.55 -2.29 5.26
CA TYR A 40 2.84 -1.71 3.93
C TYR A 40 3.36 -0.28 3.97
N ALA A 41 2.93 0.53 4.94
CA ALA A 41 3.48 1.86 5.16
C ALA A 41 4.94 1.81 5.65
N MET A 42 5.29 0.82 6.48
CA MET A 42 6.66 0.65 6.97
C MET A 42 7.61 0.09 5.91
N THR A 43 7.14 -0.83 5.05
CA THR A 43 7.98 -1.42 4.00
C THR A 43 8.19 -0.50 2.79
N SER A 44 7.37 0.54 2.60
CA SER A 44 7.47 1.45 1.44
C SER A 44 8.49 2.58 1.58
N GLY A 45 9.15 2.71 2.74
CA GLY A 45 10.21 3.71 2.98
C GLY A 45 9.73 5.02 3.64
N GLN A 46 8.55 5.06 4.26
CA GLN A 46 8.04 6.26 4.95
C GLN A 46 8.96 6.77 6.07
N LEU A 47 9.70 5.87 6.73
CA LEU A 47 10.70 6.24 7.74
C LEU A 47 11.91 6.96 7.12
N TRP A 48 12.36 6.52 5.94
CA TRP A 48 13.45 7.19 5.23
C TRP A 48 13.06 8.63 4.86
N ASN A 49 11.82 8.83 4.41
CA ASN A 49 11.30 10.18 4.13
C ASN A 49 11.30 11.07 5.37
N THR A 50 10.90 10.52 6.52
CA THR A 50 10.82 11.29 7.78
C THR A 50 12.21 11.70 8.28
N ILE A 51 13.21 10.85 8.13
CA ILE A 51 14.59 11.13 8.58
C ILE A 51 15.31 12.09 7.61
N ARG A 52 15.18 11.87 6.30
CA ARG A 52 15.95 12.61 5.28
C ARG A 52 15.24 13.82 4.71
N ASN A 53 13.94 13.94 4.92
CA ASN A 53 13.08 15.03 4.42
C ASN A 53 13.37 15.40 2.94
N PRO A 54 13.28 14.42 2.02
CA PRO A 54 13.47 14.66 0.59
C PRO A 54 12.37 15.61 0.04
N PRO A 55 12.60 16.28 -1.10
CA PRO A 55 11.54 17.03 -1.76
C PRO A 55 10.38 16.09 -2.16
N ILE A 56 9.15 16.63 -2.15
CA ILE A 56 7.93 15.85 -2.44
C ILE A 56 8.03 15.18 -3.81
N PHE A 57 8.47 15.95 -4.82
CA PHE A 57 8.70 15.49 -6.18
C PHE A 57 10.07 15.95 -6.67
N SER A 58 10.85 15.02 -7.23
CA SER A 58 12.10 15.34 -7.93
C SER A 58 12.46 14.23 -8.91
N ILE A 59 12.55 14.58 -10.19
CA ILE A 59 12.93 13.64 -11.26
C ILE A 59 14.35 13.09 -11.02
N LYS A 60 15.25 13.90 -10.46
CA LYS A 60 16.62 13.47 -10.13
C LYS A 60 16.64 12.41 -9.03
N LEU A 61 15.77 12.52 -8.01
CA LEU A 61 15.68 11.50 -6.96
C LEU A 61 14.98 10.23 -7.46
N LEU A 62 13.99 10.37 -8.34
CA LEU A 62 13.26 9.23 -8.91
C LEU A 62 14.20 8.25 -9.66
N ASN A 63 15.25 8.77 -10.29
CA ASN A 63 16.21 7.98 -11.07
C ASN A 63 17.45 7.55 -10.26
N ARG A 64 17.51 7.79 -8.94
CA ARG A 64 18.65 7.40 -8.09
C ARG A 64 18.31 6.15 -7.29
N MET A 65 19.15 5.12 -7.33
CA MET A 65 18.94 3.87 -6.55
C MET A 65 18.89 4.11 -5.03
N ASN A 66 19.85 4.86 -4.49
CA ASN A 66 20.02 5.03 -3.03
C ASN A 66 19.21 6.19 -2.44
N ALA A 67 18.30 6.79 -3.21
CA ALA A 67 17.48 7.90 -2.77
C ALA A 67 16.03 7.69 -3.20
N GLN A 68 15.09 8.31 -2.51
CA GLN A 68 13.67 8.16 -2.78
C GLN A 68 12.99 9.54 -2.77
N SER A 69 11.91 9.71 -3.52
CA SER A 69 11.05 10.88 -3.37
C SER A 69 9.82 10.53 -2.51
N VAL A 70 9.21 11.52 -1.86
CA VAL A 70 7.97 11.25 -1.08
C VAL A 70 6.90 10.65 -1.98
N LEU A 71 6.73 11.20 -3.20
CA LEU A 71 5.77 10.70 -4.18
C LEU A 71 6.00 9.21 -4.51
N GLU A 72 7.25 8.80 -4.68
CA GLU A 72 7.59 7.41 -4.97
C GLU A 72 7.16 6.46 -3.85
N SER A 73 7.41 6.80 -2.59
CA SER A 73 6.94 5.99 -1.46
C SER A 73 5.41 5.87 -1.41
N CYS A 74 4.70 6.94 -1.76
CA CYS A 74 3.23 6.93 -1.84
C CYS A 74 2.74 6.02 -2.96
N ILE A 75 3.35 6.08 -4.15
CA ILE A 75 3.02 5.21 -5.28
C ILE A 75 3.24 3.74 -4.91
N VAL A 76 4.38 3.41 -4.28
CA VAL A 76 4.67 2.03 -3.84
C VAL A 76 3.65 1.58 -2.79
N THR A 77 3.35 2.41 -1.78
CA THR A 77 2.37 2.09 -0.72
C THR A 77 0.98 1.80 -1.31
N VAL A 78 0.49 2.68 -2.20
CA VAL A 78 -0.81 2.52 -2.85
C VAL A 78 -0.83 1.25 -3.71
N THR A 79 0.26 0.95 -4.40
CA THR A 79 0.36 -0.25 -5.25
C THR A 79 0.33 -1.53 -4.41
N TYR A 80 1.02 -1.57 -3.26
CA TYR A 80 0.94 -2.69 -2.32
C TYR A 80 -0.46 -2.92 -1.78
N ILE A 81 -1.15 -1.84 -1.36
CA ILE A 81 -2.53 -1.93 -0.88
C ILE A 81 -3.46 -2.44 -2.00
N ALA A 82 -3.27 -1.98 -3.24
CA ALA A 82 -4.06 -2.43 -4.39
C ALA A 82 -3.83 -3.92 -4.72
N ILE A 83 -2.59 -4.41 -4.61
CA ILE A 83 -2.26 -5.83 -4.78
C ILE A 83 -2.95 -6.66 -3.70
N PHE A 84 -2.80 -6.26 -2.42
CA PHE A 84 -3.45 -6.94 -1.30
C PHE A 84 -4.97 -7.02 -1.46
N ARG A 85 -5.61 -5.91 -1.83
CA ARG A 85 -7.05 -5.87 -2.10
C ARG A 85 -7.45 -6.81 -3.25
N SER A 86 -6.59 -6.96 -4.25
CA SER A 86 -6.82 -7.87 -5.38
C SER A 86 -6.71 -9.34 -4.96
N ILE A 87 -5.79 -9.67 -4.04
CA ILE A 87 -5.69 -11.01 -3.44
C ILE A 87 -6.93 -11.33 -2.61
N ILE A 88 -7.42 -10.40 -1.79
CA ILE A 88 -8.69 -10.59 -1.06
C ILE A 88 -9.83 -10.86 -2.04
N ARG A 89 -9.94 -10.06 -3.12
CA ARG A 89 -10.98 -10.26 -4.14
C ARG A 89 -10.86 -11.62 -4.83
N LEU A 90 -9.65 -12.16 -5.01
CA LEU A 90 -9.43 -13.51 -5.53
C LEU A 90 -9.98 -14.56 -4.55
N MET A 91 -9.70 -14.43 -3.27
CA MET A 91 -10.21 -15.34 -2.23
C MET A 91 -11.74 -15.29 -2.14
N GLU A 92 -12.33 -14.10 -2.20
CA GLU A 92 -13.79 -13.90 -2.24
C GLU A 92 -14.39 -14.54 -3.51
N ALA A 93 -13.74 -14.36 -4.66
CA ALA A 93 -14.21 -14.89 -5.93
C ALA A 93 -14.25 -16.43 -5.94
N VAL A 94 -13.29 -17.10 -5.30
CA VAL A 94 -13.27 -18.57 -5.23
C VAL A 94 -14.47 -19.13 -4.47
N ASN A 95 -15.00 -18.37 -3.50
CA ASN A 95 -16.16 -18.78 -2.69
C ASN A 95 -17.51 -18.56 -3.40
N GLU A 96 -17.51 -18.00 -4.61
CA GLU A 96 -18.71 -17.75 -5.40
C GLU A 96 -19.32 -19.08 -5.92
N ARG A 97 -20.65 -19.24 -5.74
CA ARG A 97 -21.34 -20.48 -6.14
C ARG A 97 -21.60 -20.53 -7.63
N ASN A 98 -21.84 -19.38 -8.25
CA ASN A 98 -22.10 -19.30 -9.68
C ASN A 98 -20.79 -19.41 -10.47
N ILE A 99 -20.64 -20.49 -11.24
CA ILE A 99 -19.41 -20.81 -11.97
C ILE A 99 -19.01 -19.70 -12.94
N THR A 100 -19.96 -19.11 -13.65
CA THR A 100 -19.68 -18.06 -14.65
C THR A 100 -19.18 -16.79 -13.99
N VAL A 101 -19.84 -16.37 -12.89
CA VAL A 101 -19.44 -15.17 -12.12
C VAL A 101 -18.10 -15.41 -11.42
N ARG A 102 -17.90 -16.60 -10.85
CA ARG A 102 -16.63 -17.03 -10.25
C ARG A 102 -15.49 -16.90 -11.25
N ASN A 103 -15.62 -17.52 -12.43
CA ASN A 103 -14.54 -17.53 -13.42
C ASN A 103 -14.19 -16.11 -13.89
N ASN A 104 -15.20 -15.25 -14.08
CA ASN A 104 -14.98 -13.85 -14.44
C ASN A 104 -14.26 -13.06 -13.33
N ASN A 105 -14.69 -13.24 -12.08
CA ASN A 105 -14.08 -12.56 -10.93
C ASN A 105 -12.66 -13.06 -10.64
N VAL A 106 -12.42 -14.36 -10.72
CA VAL A 106 -11.09 -14.97 -10.57
C VAL A 106 -10.15 -14.46 -11.65
N THR A 107 -10.58 -14.51 -12.92
CA THR A 107 -9.76 -14.03 -14.04
C THR A 107 -9.48 -12.54 -13.90
N GLY A 108 -10.47 -11.74 -13.52
CA GLY A 108 -10.30 -10.30 -13.28
C GLY A 108 -9.34 -9.98 -12.13
N ALA A 109 -9.39 -10.75 -11.04
CA ALA A 109 -8.49 -10.56 -9.90
C ALA A 109 -7.04 -10.95 -10.26
N ILE A 110 -6.84 -12.09 -10.93
CA ILE A 110 -5.52 -12.54 -11.40
C ILE A 110 -4.91 -11.52 -12.35
N THR A 111 -5.66 -11.07 -13.37
CA THR A 111 -5.18 -10.06 -14.33
C THR A 111 -4.75 -8.76 -13.63
N LYS A 112 -5.52 -8.30 -12.64
CA LYS A 112 -5.14 -7.12 -11.85
C LYS A 112 -3.86 -7.33 -11.04
N ILE A 113 -3.70 -8.49 -10.39
CA ILE A 113 -2.49 -8.83 -9.63
C ILE A 113 -1.26 -8.78 -10.56
N PHE A 114 -1.31 -9.48 -11.69
CA PHE A 114 -0.20 -9.49 -12.66
C PHE A 114 0.10 -8.09 -13.22
N MET A 115 -0.93 -7.30 -13.55
CA MET A 115 -0.75 -5.93 -14.02
C MET A 115 -0.04 -5.05 -12.98
N LEU A 116 -0.49 -5.09 -11.72
CA LEU A 116 0.09 -4.28 -10.63
C LEU A 116 1.51 -4.72 -10.27
N TYR A 117 1.79 -6.03 -10.24
CA TYR A 117 3.15 -6.53 -10.10
C TYR A 117 4.04 -6.12 -11.26
N GLY A 118 3.52 -6.12 -12.49
CA GLY A 118 4.22 -5.61 -13.66
C GLY A 118 4.58 -4.12 -13.53
N VAL A 119 3.67 -3.29 -13.00
CA VAL A 119 3.96 -1.87 -12.72
C VAL A 119 5.07 -1.72 -11.69
N LEU A 120 5.04 -2.46 -10.58
CA LEU A 120 6.13 -2.44 -9.59
C LEU A 120 7.45 -2.90 -10.20
N PHE A 121 7.43 -3.99 -10.96
CA PHE A 121 8.62 -4.52 -11.61
C PHE A 121 9.24 -3.51 -12.57
N LEU A 122 8.45 -2.86 -13.42
CA LEU A 122 8.93 -1.81 -14.32
C LEU A 122 9.47 -0.60 -13.56
N PHE A 123 8.83 -0.26 -12.45
CA PHE A 123 9.26 0.83 -11.58
C PHE A 123 10.65 0.55 -10.98
N PHE A 124 10.84 -0.63 -10.38
CA PHE A 124 12.13 -1.04 -9.83
C PHE A 124 13.20 -1.22 -10.92
N ARG A 125 12.84 -1.79 -12.08
CA ARG A 125 13.74 -1.91 -13.23
C ARG A 125 14.24 -0.55 -13.69
N LYS A 126 13.34 0.42 -13.84
CA LYS A 126 13.72 1.79 -14.22
C LYS A 126 14.66 2.42 -13.20
N LYS A 127 14.43 2.15 -11.91
CA LYS A 127 15.23 2.73 -10.83
C LYS A 127 16.62 2.11 -10.69
N ALA A 128 16.73 0.79 -10.90
CA ALA A 128 18.00 0.06 -10.83
C ALA A 128 18.84 0.15 -12.11
N GLY A 129 18.23 0.47 -13.26
CA GLY A 129 18.95 0.61 -14.53
C GLY A 129 19.59 -0.72 -14.97
N ASP A 130 20.86 -0.66 -15.37
CA ASP A 130 21.61 -1.83 -15.86
C ASP A 130 21.96 -2.83 -14.75
N ASP A 131 22.02 -2.38 -13.49
CA ASP A 131 22.30 -3.22 -12.32
C ASP A 131 21.10 -4.08 -11.90
N PHE A 132 19.95 -3.92 -12.55
CA PHE A 132 18.73 -4.63 -12.19
C PHE A 132 18.83 -6.14 -12.35
N LEU A 133 19.56 -6.63 -13.37
CA LEU A 133 19.70 -8.07 -13.62
C LEU A 133 20.65 -8.73 -12.63
N ASN A 134 21.73 -8.05 -12.23
CA ASN A 134 22.67 -8.51 -11.18
C ASN A 134 22.05 -8.50 -9.78
N PHE A 135 20.92 -7.81 -9.59
CA PHE A 135 20.17 -7.83 -8.34
C PHE A 135 19.20 -9.02 -8.26
N ILE A 136 18.78 -9.56 -9.41
CA ILE A 136 17.80 -10.65 -9.50
C ILE A 136 18.48 -12.03 -9.56
N PHE A 137 19.67 -12.12 -10.13
CA PHE A 137 20.46 -13.35 -10.31
C PHE A 137 21.81 -13.23 -9.60
#